data_AF-A0A3D5FTZ3-F1
#
_entry.id   AF-A0A3D5FTZ3-F1
#
_cell.length_a   1.000
_cell.length_b   1.000
_cell.length_c   1.000
_cell.angle_alpha   90.00
_cell.angle_beta   90.00
_cell.angle_gamma   90.00
#
_symmetry.space_group_name_H-M   'P 1'
#
loop_
_entity.id
_entity.type
_entity.pdbx_description
1 polymer ?
#
loop_
_entity_poly.entity_id
_entity_poly.type
_entity_poly.pdbx_seq_one_letter_code
_entity_poly.pdbx_strand_id
1 'polypeptide(L)' 'MIVGVPKEIKANEDRVGLLPVGARALLEAGQTVLIEREAA' A
#
# COMPACT_ATOMS: atom_id res chain seq x y z
N MET A 1 -13.94 0.62 -5.13
CA MET A 1 -12.79 -0.04 -5.77
C MET A 1 -11.81 -0.46 -4.67
N ILE A 2 -11.18 -1.62 -4.80
CA ILE A 2 -10.19 -2.12 -3.83
C ILE A 2 -8.79 -1.94 -4.41
N VAL A 3 -7.86 -1.38 -3.63
CA VAL A 3 -6.45 -1.23 -3.96
C VAL A 3 -5.64 -2.08 -2.98
N GLY A 4 -4.88 -3.05 -3.51
CA GLY A 4 -4.01 -3.93 -2.72
C GLY A 4 -2.56 -3.45 -2.78
N VAL A 5 -1.86 -3.50 -1.64
CA VAL A 5 -0.45 -3.15 -1.50
C VAL A 5 0.27 -4.35 -0.87
N PRO A 6 0.80 -5.28 -1.70
CA PRO A 6 1.57 -6.42 -1.21
C PRO A 6 2.97 -5.99 -0.74
N LYS A 7 3.62 -6.86 0.02
CA LYS A 7 5.04 -6.72 0.37
C LYS A 7 5.90 -7.00 -0.86
N GLU A 8 6.92 -6.18 -1.06
CA GLU A 8 7.94 -6.45 -2.07
C GLU A 8 8.77 -7.68 -1.66
N ILE A 9 8.88 -8.65 -2.57
CA ILE A 9 9.60 -9.91 -2.33
C ILE A 9 11.01 -9.92 -2.91
N LYS A 10 11.38 -8.87 -3.65
CA LYS A 10 12.69 -8.78 -4.30
C LYS A 10 13.76 -8.51 -3.24
N ALA A 11 14.88 -9.21 -3.33
CA ALA A 11 15.99 -9.00 -2.41
C ALA A 11 16.51 -7.55 -2.49
N ASN A 12 16.79 -6.95 -1.33
CA ASN A 12 17.22 -5.55 -1.17
C ASN A 12 16.22 -4.54 -1.75
N GLU A 13 14.92 -4.81 -1.62
CA GLU A 13 13.85 -3.90 -1.98
C GLU A 13 13.04 -3.53 -0.73
N ASP A 14 13.33 -2.35 -0.17
CA ASP A 14 12.66 -1.83 1.03
C ASP A 14 11.59 -0.77 0.69
N ARG A 15 11.28 -0.57 -0.60
CA ARG A 15 10.22 0.34 -1.01
C ARG A 15 8.85 -0.33 -0.82
N VAL A 16 7.85 0.52 -0.64
CA VAL A 16 6.43 0.14 -0.61
C VAL A 16 5.69 0.84 -1.74
N GLY A 17 4.77 0.14 -2.41
CA GLY A 17 4.02 0.68 -3.54
C GLY A 17 3.08 1.85 -3.19
N LEU A 18 2.77 2.04 -1.91
CA LEU A 18 1.89 3.11 -1.44
C LEU A 18 2.29 3.60 -0.05
N LEU A 19 2.58 4.90 0.05
CA LEU A 19 2.84 5.55 1.33
C LEU A 19 1.54 5.79 2.12
N PRO A 20 1.60 5.93 3.46
CA PRO A 20 0.41 6.20 4.29
C PRO A 20 -0.38 7.44 3.84
N VAL A 21 0.30 8.49 3.37
CA VAL A 21 -0.36 9.70 2.84
C VAL A 21 -1.16 9.42 1.57
N GLY A 22 -0.65 8.56 0.68
CA GLY A 22 -1.35 8.13 -0.52
C GLY A 22 -2.55 7.25 -0.18
N ALA A 23 -2.39 6.33 0.78
CA ALA A 23 -3.49 5.50 1.28
C ALA A 23 -4.64 6.37 1.83
N ARG A 24 -4.31 7.43 2.58
CA ARG A 24 -5.32 8.38 3.07
C ARG A 24 -6.09 9.09 1.95
N ALA A 25 -5.40 9.56 0.92
CA ALA A 25 -6.06 10.18 -0.24
C ALA A 25 -7.03 9.21 -0.95
N LEU A 26 -6.64 7.94 -1.10
CA LEU A 26 -7.51 6.92 -1.71
C LEU A 26 -8.73 6.61 -0.82
N LEU A 27 -8.55 6.55 0.50
CA LEU A 27 -9.65 6.36 1.45
C LEU A 27 -10.64 7.54 1.40
N GLU A 28 -10.15 8.78 1.36
CA GLU A 28 -10.97 9.99 1.23
C GLU A 28 -11.73 10.03 -0.11
N ALA A 29 -11.18 9.44 -1.17
CA ALA A 29 -11.84 9.25 -2.45
C ALA A 29 -12.88 8.10 -2.46
N GLY A 30 -13.12 7.43 -1.31
CA GLY A 30 -14.10 6.35 -1.17
C GLY A 30 -13.58 4.98 -1.63
N GLN A 31 -12.27 4.80 -1.77
CA GLN A 31 -11.66 3.52 -2.09
C GLN A 31 -11.37 2.73 -0.82
N THR A 32 -11.24 1.41 -0.96
CA THR A 32 -10.75 0.54 0.12
C THR A 32 -9.30 0.19 -0.16
N VAL A 33 -8.42 0.37 0.83
CA VAL A 33 -7.00 0.04 0.72
C VAL A 33 -6.69 -1.14 1.64
N LEU A 34 -6.10 -2.20 1.08
CA LEU A 34 -5.63 -3.38 1.81
C LEU A 34 -4.10 -3.44 1.70
N ILE A 35 -3.41 -3.46 2.84
CA ILE A 35 -1.94 -3.48 2.90
C ILE A 35 -1.52 -4.78 3.58
N GLU A 36 -0.58 -5.50 2.97
CA GLU A 36 0.03 -6.66 3.59
C GLU A 36 0.86 -6.24 4.83
N ARG A 37 0.78 -7.03 5.90
CA ARG A 37 1.59 -6.79 7.10
C ARG A 37 3.07 -6.86 6.73
N GLU A 38 3.87 -5.89 7.19
CA GLU A 38 5.31 -5.76 6.88
C GLU A 38 5.63 -5.47 5.40
N ALA A 39 4.70 -4.84 4.67
CA ALA A 39 4.98 -4.30 3.32
C ALA A 39 5.93 -3.09 3.31
N ALA A 40 6.30 -2.56 4.48
CA ALA A 40 7.24 -1.47 4.69
C ALA A 40 8.13 -1.78 5.91
#